data_AF-A0A355APV0-F1
#
_entry.id   AF-A0A355APV0-F1
#
_cell.length_a   1.000
_cell.length_b   1.000
_cell.length_c   1.000
_cell.angle_alpha   90.00
_cell.angle_beta   90.00
_cell.angle_gamma   90.00
#
_symmetry.space_group_name_H-M   'P 1'
#
loop_
_entity.id
_entity.type
_entity.pdbx_description
1 polymer ?
#
loop_
_entity_poly.entity_id
_entity_poly.type
_entity_poly.pdbx_seq_one_letter_code
_entity_poly.pdbx_strand_id
1 'polypeptide(L)' 'MSRTRVLLLFGGRSAEHEVSVVSARSVYAAIDRERYNVVLAGIDQQGRWCFGGKEARLLESATVVSDELVPARLS' A
#
# COMPACT_ATOMS: atom_id res chain seq x y z
N MET A 1 16.26 -20.18 -2.17
CA MET A 1 14.79 -20.04 -2.36
C MET A 1 14.49 -18.56 -2.60
N SER A 2 13.76 -18.20 -3.66
CA SER A 2 13.33 -16.82 -3.90
C SER A 2 12.17 -16.46 -2.97
N ARG A 3 12.20 -15.27 -2.35
CA ARG A 3 11.08 -14.77 -1.52
C ARG A 3 9.82 -14.62 -2.35
N THR A 4 8.66 -14.98 -1.78
CA THR A 4 7.36 -14.77 -2.45
C THR A 4 7.08 -13.28 -2.53
N ARG A 5 6.74 -12.78 -3.72
CA ARG A 5 6.43 -11.37 -3.92
C ARG A 5 4.95 -11.13 -3.62
N VAL A 6 4.65 -10.18 -2.73
CA VAL A 6 3.30 -9.87 -2.27
C VAL A 6 2.99 -8.41 -2.55
N LEU A 7 1.89 -8.15 -3.25
CA LEU A 7 1.34 -6.80 -3.37
C LEU A 7 0.33 -6.60 -2.22
N LEU A 8 0.62 -5.65 -1.33
CA LEU A 8 -0.31 -5.24 -0.29
C LEU A 8 -1.08 -4.01 -0.78
N LEU A 9 -2.36 -4.23 -1.10
CA LEU A 9 -3.29 -3.23 -1.61
C LEU A 9 -4.17 -2.69 -0.49
N PHE A 10 -4.38 -1.37 -0.45
CA PHE A 10 -5.17 -0.71 0.60
C PHE A 10 -5.75 0.65 0.19
N GLY A 11 -6.63 1.17 1.04
CA GLY A 11 -7.37 2.41 0.81
C GLY A 11 -8.62 2.17 -0.04
N GLY A 12 -8.77 2.94 -1.12
CA GLY A 12 -9.87 2.87 -2.07
C GLY A 12 -10.91 3.96 -1.89
N ARG A 13 -11.81 4.07 -2.87
CA ARG A 13 -12.98 4.96 -2.84
C ARG A 13 -14.10 4.28 -2.05
N SER A 14 -13.96 4.27 -0.72
CA SER A 14 -14.88 3.65 0.23
C SER A 14 -14.95 4.45 1.53
N ALA A 15 -16.06 4.35 2.26
CA ALA A 15 -16.16 4.86 3.64
C ALA A 15 -15.18 4.14 4.59
N GLU A 16 -14.71 2.95 4.23
CA GLU A 16 -13.74 2.16 5.01
C GLU A 16 -12.28 2.45 4.63
N HIS A 17 -12.01 3.52 3.87
CA HIS A 17 -10.66 3.87 3.39
C HIS A 17 -9.62 3.85 4.52
N GLU A 18 -9.89 4.57 5.61
CA GLU A 18 -8.95 4.69 6.74
C GLU A 18 -8.76 3.36 7.47
N VAL A 19 -9.83 2.57 7.60
CA VAL A 19 -9.79 1.22 8.18
C VAL A 19 -8.90 0.29 7.34
N SER A 20 -8.99 0.39 6.02
CA SER A 20 -8.13 -0.35 5.09
C SER A 20 -6.65 0.03 5.24
N VAL A 21 -6.34 1.33 5.35
CA VAL A 21 -4.97 1.84 5.55
C VAL A 21 -4.39 1.36 6.88
N VAL A 22 -5.16 1.45 7.97
CA VAL A 22 -4.74 0.97 9.30
C VAL A 22 -4.50 -0.55 9.29
N SER A 23 -5.39 -1.30 8.63
CA SER A 23 -5.23 -2.76 8.48
C SER A 23 -3.95 -3.11 7.72
N ALA A 24 -3.66 -2.41 6.63
CA ALA A 24 -2.44 -2.60 5.86
C ALA A 24 -1.18 -2.26 6.66
N ARG A 25 -1.21 -1.22 7.50
CA ARG A 25 -0.12 -0.89 8.42
C ARG A 25 0.19 -2.04 9.36
N SER A 26 -0.83 -2.62 9.97
CA SER A 26 -0.69 -3.78 10.86
C SER A 26 -0.12 -5.00 10.14
N VAL A 27 -0.62 -5.32 8.94
CA VAL A 27 -0.09 -6.42 8.11
C VAL A 27 1.37 -6.19 7.73
N TYR A 28 1.72 -4.98 7.28
CA TYR A 28 3.09 -4.63 6.86
C TYR A 28 4.10 -4.65 8.01
N ALA A 29 3.65 -4.36 9.24
CA ALA A 29 4.46 -4.45 10.44
C ALA A 29 4.70 -5.91 10.88
N ALA A 30 3.71 -6.79 10.71
CA ALA A 30 3.74 -8.18 11.19
C ALA A 30 4.29 -9.20 10.18
N ILE A 31 4.27 -8.90 8.88
CA ILE A 31 4.62 -9.86 7.83
C ILE A 31 6.12 -10.24 7.83
N ASP A 32 6.41 -11.53 7.71
CA ASP A 32 7.76 -12.09 7.63
C ASP A 32 8.50 -11.61 6.37
N ARG A 33 9.51 -10.74 6.56
CA ARG A 33 10.30 -10.15 5.47
C ARG A 33 11.42 -11.05 4.96
N GLU A 34 11.71 -12.16 5.64
CA GLU A 34 12.62 -13.20 5.14
C GLU A 34 11.92 -14.08 4.13
N ARG A 35 10.62 -14.33 4.34
CA ARG A 35 9.78 -15.12 3.42
C ARG A 35 9.15 -14.28 2.31
N TYR A 36 8.81 -13.02 2.58
CA TYR A 36 8.05 -12.18 1.65
C TYR A 36 8.80 -10.92 1.20
N ASN A 37 8.70 -10.62 -0.09
CA ASN A 37 9.11 -9.34 -0.68
C ASN A 37 7.85 -8.50 -0.93
N VAL A 38 7.53 -7.61 0.01
CA VAL A 38 6.29 -6.84 0.01
C VAL A 38 6.43 -5.58 -0.82
N VAL A 39 5.40 -5.32 -1.62
CA VAL A 39 5.23 -4.12 -2.43
C VAL A 39 3.95 -3.43 -2.00
N LEU A 40 4.01 -2.13 -1.73
CA LEU A 40 2.87 -1.35 -1.25
C LEU A 40 2.19 -0.61 -2.41
N ALA A 41 0.87 -0.74 -2.50
CA ALA A 41 0.03 0.04 -3.40
C ALA A 41 -1.19 0.58 -2.65
N GLY A 42 -1.34 1.89 -2.63
CA GLY A 42 -2.52 2.57 -2.09
C GLY A 42 -3.45 3.02 -3.21
N ILE A 43 -4.74 3.06 -2.93
CA ILE A 43 -5.72 3.75 -3.78
C ILE A 43 -6.28 4.91 -2.95
N ASP A 44 -6.23 6.13 -3.45
CA ASP A 44 -6.80 7.28 -2.74
C ASP A 44 -8.34 7.29 -2.80
N GLN A 45 -8.97 8.23 -2.09
CA GLN A 45 -10.43 8.37 -2.07
C GLN A 45 -11.02 8.82 -3.42
N GLN A 46 -10.19 9.30 -4.36
CA GLN A 46 -10.61 9.62 -5.72
C GLN A 46 -10.43 8.42 -6.67
N GLY A 47 -9.87 7.30 -6.21
CA GLY A 47 -9.59 6.12 -7.01
C GLY A 47 -8.24 6.15 -7.74
N ARG A 48 -7.37 7.12 -7.44
CA ARG A 48 -6.03 7.21 -8.03
C ARG A 48 -5.10 6.20 -7.37
N TRP A 49 -4.39 5.43 -8.20
CA TRP A 49 -3.45 4.42 -7.75
C TRP A 49 -2.07 5.01 -7.46
N CYS A 50 -1.55 4.67 -6.30
CA CYS A 50 -0.36 5.22 -5.70
C CYS A 50 0.63 4.11 -5.40
N PHE A 51 1.84 4.18 -5.98
CA PHE A 51 2.84 3.14 -5.81
C PHE A 51 4.01 3.65 -4.97
N GLY A 52 4.26 3.02 -3.83
CA GLY A 52 5.34 3.38 -2.89
C GLY A 52 6.55 2.46 -2.99
N GLY A 53 6.51 1.45 -3.87
CA GLY A 53 7.54 0.43 -3.93
C GLY A 53 7.68 -0.31 -2.60
N LYS A 54 8.86 -0.21 -1.97
CA LYS A 54 9.16 -0.79 -0.65
C LYS A 54 9.14 0.24 0.48
N GLU A 55 8.90 1.51 0.16
CA GLU A 55 8.96 2.59 1.15
C GLU A 55 7.66 2.62 1.94
N ALA A 56 7.78 2.63 3.27
CA ALA A 56 6.65 2.63 4.18
C ALA A 56 5.86 3.96 4.17
N ARG A 57 6.29 4.96 3.38
CA ARG A 57 5.70 6.30 3.34
C ARG A 57 4.20 6.28 3.08
N LEU A 58 3.71 5.33 2.27
CA LEU A 58 2.27 5.17 2.02
C LEU A 58 1.44 4.82 3.26
N LEU A 59 2.07 4.33 4.32
CA LEU A 59 1.43 3.89 5.55
C LEU A 59 1.69 4.87 6.70
N GLU A 60 2.41 5.97 6.49
CA GLU A 60 2.69 6.99 7.52
C GLU A 60 1.44 7.84 7.83
N SER A 61 0.55 8.00 6.86
CA SER A 61 -0.74 8.69 7.02
C SER A 61 -1.90 7.70 7.22
N ALA A 62 -3.02 8.17 7.78
CA ALA A 62 -4.28 7.44 7.81
C ALA A 62 -4.99 7.40 6.44
N THR A 63 -4.54 8.22 5.49
CA THR A 63 -5.09 8.34 4.14
C THR A 63 -4.00 8.23 3.08
N VAL A 64 -4.36 7.67 1.93
CA VAL A 64 -3.47 7.64 0.76
C VAL A 64 -3.51 9.01 0.07
N VAL A 65 -2.38 9.70 0.04
CA VAL A 65 -2.22 11.00 -0.64
C VAL A 65 -1.45 10.79 -1.94
N SER A 66 -2.12 10.98 -3.07
CA SER A 66 -1.57 10.69 -4.39
C SER A 66 -0.70 11.79 -4.98
N ASP A 67 -0.82 13.03 -4.51
CA ASP A 67 -0.11 14.19 -5.08
C ASP A 67 1.42 14.11 -4.89
N GLU A 68 1.90 13.25 -3.99
CA GLU A 68 3.33 13.03 -3.74
C GLU A 68 3.87 11.73 -4.36
N LEU A 69 3.05 10.99 -5.12
CA LEU A 69 3.34 9.62 -5.53
C LEU A 69 3.25 9.43 -7.03
N VAL A 70 4.08 8.53 -7.55
CA VAL A 70 4.05 8.18 -8.98
C VAL A 70 2.75 7.41 -9.26
N PRO A 71 1.93 7.87 -10.23
CA PRO A 71 0.73 7.15 -10.63
C PRO A 71 1.09 5.76 -11.15
N ALA A 72 0.42 4.73 -10.65
CA ALA A 72 0.63 3.38 -11.17
C ALA A 72 0.12 3.30 -12.62
N ARG A 73 1.00 2.98 -13.57
CA ARG A 73 0.62 2.64 -14.95
C ARG A 73 0.80 1.14 -15.15
N LEU A 74 -0.27 0.49 -15.63
CA LEU A 74 -0.17 -0.83 -16.24
C LEU A 74 0.19 -0.61 -17.71
N SER A 75 1.40 -0.98 -18.10
CA SER A 75 1.83 -1.08 -19.50
C SER A 75 1.62 -2.49 -20.01
#